data_AF-A0A259SDE2-F1
#
_entry.id   AF-A0A259SDE2-F1
#
_cell.length_a   1.000
_cell.length_b   1.000
_cell.length_c   1.000
_cell.angle_alpha   90.00
_cell.angle_beta   90.00
_cell.angle_gamma   90.00
#
_symmetry.space_group_name_H-M   'P 1'
#
loop_
_entity.id
_entity.type
_entity.pdbx_description
1 polymer ?
#
loop_
_entity_poly.entity_id
_entity_poly.type
_entity_poly.pdbx_seq_one_letter_code
_entity_poly.pdbx_strand_id
1 'polypeptide(L)'
;MRARRVTIITGDAGRAATGGFRIEPFTFGLVGALGVLVALLIGSIVGQLSTVLVYIGIALFLALGLDPIVSLIERKLPRGAAVAIVVVVVVLAFVGILLAIVPIVVQQVAHFVENAPTMVDDVMHSAWYKQLAGQFGDSFNQAAEGILKFVQDPGNLTKIGGGLLAVGAGIAGGVTGVTIVLILTLYFMASLRSMKRVAARFVPAYRRPRFTEIVEDVSGAVGRYVIGQASLALINGLLSLVFLTIIGAPLPALLALIAFIGSLIPLVGTLSGSIIISLTCLFVSPVTALIAFGYYLVYMQIEAYVISPRIMSKAVAVPGALVVIAAVGGGALGGILGALVAIPVAASAIIVIQKVVFPAQDAKLTPPEAEPAV
;
A
#
# COMPACT_ATOMS: atom_id res chain seq x y z
N MET A 1 24.68 14.83 86.95
CA MET A 1 24.02 16.08 86.47
C MET A 1 24.98 16.76 85.48
N ARG A 2 24.71 16.68 84.16
CA ARG A 2 24.22 17.78 83.27
C ARG A 2 25.08 19.06 83.34
N ALA A 3 25.56 19.68 82.26
CA ALA A 3 25.00 19.75 80.90
C ALA A 3 26.08 20.02 79.82
N ARG A 4 25.90 19.41 78.63
CA ARG A 4 26.56 19.83 77.39
C ARG A 4 25.91 21.13 76.90
N ARG A 5 26.70 22.14 76.54
CA ARG A 5 26.23 23.31 75.78
C ARG A 5 26.16 22.93 74.30
N VAL A 6 24.95 22.98 73.74
CA VAL A 6 24.68 22.99 72.31
C VAL A 6 24.86 24.44 71.85
N THR A 7 25.73 24.68 70.87
CA THR A 7 25.86 25.98 70.21
C THR A 7 25.12 25.90 68.88
N ILE A 8 24.04 26.65 68.77
CA ILE A 8 23.27 26.86 67.55
C ILE A 8 23.98 27.99 66.78
N ILE A 9 24.41 27.71 65.54
CA ILE A 9 24.84 28.75 64.61
C ILE A 9 23.70 28.96 63.62
N THR A 10 22.98 30.06 63.83
CA THR A 10 22.02 30.65 62.90
C THR A 10 22.73 31.53 61.87
N GLY A 11 22.45 31.28 60.59
CA GLY A 11 22.26 32.31 59.57
C GLY A 11 23.50 32.93 58.92
N ASP A 12 23.69 32.62 57.63
CA ASP A 12 24.00 33.67 56.66
C ASP A 12 23.29 33.36 55.33
N ALA A 13 22.08 33.92 55.20
CA ALA A 13 21.33 33.95 53.96
C ALA A 13 21.66 35.28 53.26
N GLY A 14 22.44 35.26 52.18
CA GLY A 14 22.73 36.49 51.48
C GLY A 14 23.84 36.41 50.44
N ARG A 15 23.56 35.79 49.30
CA ARG A 15 24.09 36.14 47.96
C ARG A 15 23.43 35.27 46.90
N ALA A 16 22.19 35.60 46.56
CA ALA A 16 21.60 35.17 45.31
C ALA A 16 22.38 35.86 44.18
N ALA A 17 23.28 35.13 43.53
CA ALA A 17 23.87 35.55 42.28
C ALA A 17 22.76 35.57 41.22
N THR A 18 22.18 36.74 40.97
CA THR A 18 21.35 36.98 39.78
C THR A 18 22.26 37.05 38.56
N GLY A 19 22.71 35.87 38.12
CA GLY A 19 23.34 35.70 36.82
C GLY A 19 22.31 35.96 35.73
N GLY A 20 22.17 37.23 35.33
CA GLY A 20 21.37 37.61 34.18
C GLY A 20 21.93 36.92 32.95
N PHE A 21 21.17 35.98 32.39
CA PHE A 21 21.44 35.38 31.09
C PHE A 21 21.45 36.52 30.05
N ARG A 22 22.63 37.01 29.68
CA ARG A 22 22.80 37.87 28.50
C ARG A 22 22.62 36.98 27.28
N ILE A 23 21.41 36.96 26.73
CA ILE A 23 21.13 36.28 25.47
C ILE A 23 21.81 37.12 24.38
N GLU A 24 22.97 36.68 23.90
CA GLU A 24 23.58 37.29 22.73
C GLU A 24 22.73 36.94 21.51
N PRO A 25 22.12 37.93 20.82
CA PRO A 25 21.20 37.67 19.70
C PRO A 25 21.86 36.84 18.58
N PHE A 26 23.17 36.99 18.41
CA PHE A 26 23.96 36.25 17.43
C PHE A 26 24.10 34.75 17.77
N THR A 27 24.40 34.39 19.02
CA THR A 27 24.53 32.98 19.41
C THR A 27 23.18 32.27 19.43
N PHE A 28 22.12 32.97 19.85
CA PHE A 28 20.75 32.44 19.77
C PHE A 28 20.32 32.23 18.30
N GLY A 29 20.61 33.19 17.42
CA GLY A 29 20.37 33.07 15.98
C GLY A 29 21.16 31.95 15.31
N LEU A 30 22.46 31.81 15.65
CA LEU A 30 23.33 30.76 15.11
C LEU A 30 22.91 29.36 15.57
N VAL A 31 22.60 29.18 16.87
CA VAL A 31 22.13 27.90 17.42
C VAL A 31 20.74 27.56 16.88
N GLY A 32 19.85 28.54 16.74
CA GLY A 32 18.55 28.35 16.10
C GLY A 32 18.68 27.94 14.64
N ALA A 33 19.54 28.61 13.86
CA ALA A 33 19.79 28.28 12.45
C ALA A 33 20.44 26.90 12.28
N LEU A 34 21.40 26.54 13.13
CA LEU A 34 22.00 25.20 13.15
C LEU A 34 20.98 24.13 13.56
N GLY A 35 20.11 24.42 14.53
CA GLY A 35 19.02 23.53 14.93
C GLY A 35 18.03 23.28 13.79
N VAL A 36 17.64 24.33 13.06
CA VAL A 36 16.80 24.22 11.86
C VAL A 36 17.52 23.44 10.76
N LEU A 37 18.81 23.70 10.51
CA LEU A 37 19.61 22.97 9.52
C LEU A 37 19.70 21.46 9.85
N VAL A 38 19.93 21.12 11.11
CA VAL A 38 19.95 19.73 11.60
C VAL A 38 18.57 19.10 11.49
N ALA A 39 17.50 19.80 11.83
CA ALA A 39 16.14 19.31 11.67
C ALA A 39 15.78 19.05 10.20
N LEU A 40 16.21 19.94 9.28
CA LEU A 40 16.05 19.76 7.84
C LEU A 40 16.90 18.60 7.31
N LEU A 41 18.14 18.44 7.79
CA LEU A 41 19.01 17.31 7.45
C LEU A 41 18.41 15.99 7.93
N ILE A 42 18.00 15.89 9.18
CA ILE A 42 17.32 14.70 9.73
C ILE A 42 16.02 14.45 8.96
N GLY A 43 15.22 15.48 8.69
CA GLY A 43 14.01 15.37 7.88
C GLY A 43 14.29 14.83 6.47
N SER A 44 15.37 15.28 5.84
CA SER A 44 15.79 14.81 4.50
C SER A 44 16.29 13.36 4.52
N ILE A 45 17.06 12.98 5.54
CA ILE A 45 17.56 11.61 5.75
C ILE A 45 16.39 10.66 6.03
N VAL A 46 15.46 11.07 6.90
CA VAL A 46 14.22 10.32 7.18
C VAL A 46 13.37 10.18 5.92
N GLY A 47 13.30 11.22 5.09
CA GLY A 47 12.62 11.17 3.79
C GLY A 47 13.21 10.11 2.84
N GLN A 48 14.55 10.04 2.74
CA GLN A 48 15.22 9.03 1.91
C GLN A 48 15.13 7.62 2.51
N LEU A 49 15.23 7.50 3.83
CA LEU A 49 15.05 6.23 4.54
C LEU A 49 13.60 5.73 4.47
N SER A 50 12.62 6.62 4.30
CA SER A 50 11.21 6.26 4.18
C SER A 50 10.98 5.24 3.06
N THR A 51 11.59 5.44 1.88
CA THR A 51 11.48 4.49 0.76
C THR A 51 12.06 3.12 1.11
N VAL A 52 13.20 3.08 1.81
CA VAL A 52 13.84 1.83 2.24
C VAL A 52 12.97 1.12 3.28
N LEU A 53 12.43 1.84 4.26
CA LEU A 53 11.52 1.32 5.27
C LEU A 53 10.25 0.76 4.65
N VAL A 54 9.72 1.44 3.63
CA VAL A 54 8.58 0.97 2.84
C VAL A 54 8.91 -0.33 2.12
N TYR A 55 10.07 -0.43 1.45
CA TYR A 55 10.49 -1.68 0.79
C TYR A 55 10.66 -2.83 1.78
N ILE A 56 11.24 -2.56 2.95
CA ILE A 56 11.34 -3.55 4.04
C ILE A 56 9.95 -3.98 4.51
N GLY A 57 9.03 -3.04 4.70
CA GLY A 57 7.66 -3.32 5.11
C GLY A 57 6.90 -4.19 4.11
N ILE A 58 6.94 -3.83 2.82
CA ILE A 58 6.34 -4.62 1.74
C ILE A 58 6.98 -6.01 1.67
N ALA A 59 8.31 -6.07 1.73
CA ALA A 59 9.02 -7.35 1.66
C ALA A 59 8.67 -8.28 2.82
N LEU A 60 8.55 -7.75 4.04
CA LEU A 60 8.11 -8.52 5.20
C LEU A 60 6.65 -8.97 5.04
N PHE A 61 5.79 -8.08 4.53
CA PHE A 61 4.40 -8.37 4.24
C PHE A 61 4.23 -9.52 3.24
N LEU A 62 4.96 -9.46 2.11
CA LEU A 62 4.97 -10.51 1.11
C LEU A 62 5.61 -11.80 1.64
N ALA A 63 6.67 -11.70 2.46
CA ALA A 63 7.31 -12.86 3.06
C ALA A 63 6.35 -13.62 4.00
N LEU A 64 5.58 -12.88 4.81
CA LEU A 64 4.50 -13.45 5.61
C LEU A 64 3.40 -14.04 4.72
N GLY A 65 3.09 -13.39 3.58
CA GLY A 65 2.20 -13.89 2.53
C GLY A 65 2.59 -15.24 1.93
N LEU A 66 3.89 -15.46 1.73
CA LEU A 66 4.43 -16.67 1.10
C LEU A 66 4.70 -17.79 2.11
N ASP A 67 4.86 -17.50 3.40
CA ASP A 67 5.15 -18.51 4.44
C ASP A 67 4.07 -19.62 4.57
N PRO A 68 2.75 -19.37 4.37
CA PRO A 68 1.77 -20.45 4.28
C PRO A 68 2.06 -21.44 3.14
N ILE A 69 2.51 -20.95 1.98
CA ILE A 69 2.87 -21.79 0.83
C ILE A 69 4.12 -22.62 1.16
N VAL A 70 5.14 -21.98 1.76
CA VAL A 70 6.34 -22.69 2.24
C VAL A 70 5.96 -23.77 3.24
N SER A 71 5.08 -23.45 4.20
CA SER A 71 4.64 -24.37 5.25
C SER A 71 3.85 -25.56 4.70
N LEU A 72 3.10 -25.39 3.61
CA LEU A 72 2.43 -26.50 2.91
C LEU A 72 3.43 -27.45 2.26
N ILE A 73 4.48 -26.93 1.64
CA ILE A 73 5.54 -27.74 0.99
C ILE A 73 6.44 -28.39 2.05
N GLU A 74 6.70 -27.70 3.16
CA GLU A 74 7.49 -28.18 4.29
C GLU A 74 6.90 -29.45 4.94
N ARG A 75 5.60 -29.72 4.75
CA ARG A 75 4.99 -30.99 5.19
C ARG A 75 5.59 -32.23 4.50
N LYS A 76 6.18 -32.07 3.32
CA LYS A 76 6.74 -33.18 2.51
C LYS A 76 8.25 -33.09 2.32
N LEU A 77 8.84 -31.91 2.49
CA LEU A 77 10.25 -31.63 2.22
C LEU A 77 10.89 -30.83 3.37
N PRO A 78 12.21 -30.94 3.59
CA PRO A 78 12.87 -30.09 4.58
C PRO A 78 12.70 -28.61 4.24
N ARG A 79 12.58 -27.74 5.25
CA ARG A 79 12.28 -26.31 5.07
C ARG A 79 13.19 -25.61 4.07
N GLY A 80 14.48 -25.93 4.04
CA GLY A 80 15.43 -25.36 3.08
C GLY A 80 15.02 -25.63 1.62
N ALA A 81 14.59 -26.86 1.33
CA ALA A 81 14.09 -27.22 0.00
C ALA A 81 12.73 -26.57 -0.29
N ALA A 82 11.83 -26.50 0.69
CA ALA A 82 10.55 -25.82 0.54
C ALA A 82 10.72 -24.33 0.19
N VAL A 83 11.61 -23.63 0.92
CA VAL A 83 11.96 -22.23 0.65
C VAL A 83 12.59 -22.10 -0.74
N ALA A 84 13.54 -22.97 -1.12
CA ALA A 84 14.17 -22.93 -2.44
C ALA A 84 13.16 -23.11 -3.59
N ILE A 85 12.21 -24.04 -3.45
CA ILE A 85 11.16 -24.25 -4.45
C ILE A 85 10.29 -22.99 -4.58
N VAL A 86 9.83 -22.41 -3.46
CA VAL A 86 9.03 -21.19 -3.49
C VAL A 86 9.81 -20.02 -4.10
N VAL A 87 11.08 -19.87 -3.76
CA VAL A 87 11.98 -18.86 -4.35
C VAL A 87 12.01 -19.01 -5.87
N VAL A 88 12.29 -20.23 -6.38
CA VAL A 88 12.37 -20.49 -7.81
C VAL A 88 11.03 -20.20 -8.49
N VAL A 89 9.92 -20.66 -7.92
CA VAL A 89 8.57 -20.42 -8.48
C VAL A 89 8.25 -18.92 -8.53
N VAL A 90 8.53 -18.18 -7.46
CA VAL A 90 8.25 -16.73 -7.41
C VAL A 90 9.14 -15.97 -8.38
N VAL A 91 10.43 -16.31 -8.50
CA VAL A 91 11.34 -15.69 -9.47
C VAL A 91 10.90 -15.99 -10.90
N LEU A 92 10.56 -17.24 -11.21
CA LEU A 92 10.05 -17.62 -12.53
C LEU A 92 8.73 -16.92 -12.85
N ALA A 93 7.81 -16.83 -11.88
CA ALA A 93 6.56 -16.09 -12.04
C ALA A 93 6.83 -14.60 -12.28
N PHE A 94 7.73 -13.99 -11.52
CA PHE A 94 8.10 -12.59 -11.68
C PHE A 94 8.70 -12.31 -13.06
N VAL A 95 9.70 -13.10 -13.48
CA VAL A 95 10.31 -12.97 -14.82
C VAL A 95 9.29 -13.24 -15.92
N GLY A 96 8.46 -14.28 -15.78
CA GLY A 96 7.40 -14.60 -16.73
C GLY A 96 6.37 -13.48 -16.87
N ILE A 97 5.96 -12.87 -15.75
CA ILE A 97 5.08 -11.70 -15.72
C ILE A 97 5.74 -10.52 -16.44
N LEU A 98 7.03 -10.23 -16.17
CA LEU A 98 7.72 -9.14 -16.87
C LEU A 98 7.80 -9.39 -18.38
N LEU A 99 8.17 -10.60 -18.80
CA LEU A 99 8.28 -10.96 -20.21
C LEU A 99 6.93 -10.98 -20.93
N ALA A 100 5.83 -11.26 -20.23
CA ALA A 100 4.49 -11.22 -20.80
C ALA A 100 3.93 -9.78 -20.84
N ILE A 101 4.04 -9.05 -19.74
CA ILE A 101 3.34 -7.77 -19.56
C ILE A 101 4.08 -6.61 -20.19
N VAL A 102 5.40 -6.49 -19.97
CA VAL A 102 6.17 -5.34 -20.45
C VAL A 102 6.02 -5.14 -21.96
N PRO A 103 6.17 -6.15 -22.84
CA PRO A 103 6.00 -5.93 -24.27
C PRO A 103 4.56 -5.58 -24.63
N ILE A 104 3.55 -6.18 -23.97
CA ILE A 104 2.14 -5.85 -24.20
C ILE A 104 1.89 -4.38 -23.85
N VAL A 105 2.36 -3.91 -22.70
CA VAL A 105 2.21 -2.52 -22.27
C VAL A 105 2.93 -1.59 -23.24
N VAL A 106 4.18 -1.89 -23.61
CA VAL A 106 4.95 -1.06 -24.55
C VAL A 106 4.25 -0.98 -25.91
N GLN A 107 3.79 -2.10 -26.46
CA GLN A 107 3.07 -2.14 -27.73
C GLN A 107 1.74 -1.38 -27.66
N GLN A 108 0.99 -1.55 -26.58
CA GLN A 108 -0.32 -0.90 -26.41
C GLN A 108 -0.20 0.61 -26.18
N VAL A 109 0.81 1.06 -25.44
CA VAL A 109 1.09 2.49 -25.28
C VAL A 109 1.64 3.08 -26.59
N ALA A 110 2.55 2.40 -27.29
CA ALA A 110 3.05 2.85 -28.59
C ALA A 110 1.91 2.98 -29.61
N HIS A 111 1.06 1.96 -29.72
CA HIS A 111 -0.14 1.98 -30.57
C HIS A 111 -1.09 3.11 -30.18
N PHE A 112 -1.28 3.38 -28.89
CA PHE A 112 -2.09 4.50 -28.45
C PHE A 112 -1.49 5.84 -28.88
N VAL A 113 -0.18 6.06 -28.71
CA VAL A 113 0.48 7.31 -29.11
C VAL A 113 0.45 7.52 -30.62
N GLU A 114 0.71 6.47 -31.40
CA GLU A 114 0.69 6.52 -32.87
C GLU A 114 -0.71 6.78 -33.42
N ASN A 115 -1.74 6.16 -32.84
CA ASN A 115 -3.11 6.25 -33.32
C ASN A 115 -3.95 7.31 -32.60
N ALA A 116 -3.43 8.00 -31.59
CA ALA A 116 -4.18 9.01 -30.84
C ALA A 116 -4.84 10.07 -31.73
N PRO A 117 -4.19 10.65 -32.76
CA PRO A 117 -4.85 11.61 -33.64
C PRO A 117 -6.07 11.01 -34.33
N THR A 118 -5.93 9.79 -34.85
CA THR A 118 -7.00 9.06 -35.55
C THR A 118 -8.13 8.69 -34.59
N MET A 119 -7.82 8.22 -33.37
CA MET A 119 -8.82 7.86 -32.38
C MET A 119 -9.66 9.07 -31.95
N VAL A 120 -9.05 10.25 -31.81
CA VAL A 120 -9.79 11.48 -31.51
C VAL A 120 -10.64 11.91 -32.71
N ASP A 121 -10.07 11.82 -33.92
CA ASP A 121 -10.78 12.16 -35.16
C ASP A 121 -11.99 11.23 -35.40
N ASP A 122 -11.85 9.93 -35.20
CA ASP A 122 -12.93 8.93 -35.29
C ASP A 122 -14.06 9.23 -34.30
N VAL A 123 -13.69 9.60 -33.06
CA VAL A 123 -14.66 10.04 -32.04
C VAL A 123 -15.40 11.29 -32.51
N MET A 124 -14.71 12.30 -33.03
CA MET A 124 -15.34 13.54 -33.52
C MET A 124 -16.25 13.30 -34.73
N HIS A 125 -15.94 12.31 -35.57
CA HIS A 125 -16.77 11.96 -36.73
C HIS A 125 -17.95 11.05 -36.40
N SER A 126 -17.94 10.44 -35.22
CA SER A 126 -18.99 9.52 -34.77
C SER A 126 -20.37 10.19 -34.62
N ALA A 127 -21.43 9.41 -34.85
CA ALA A 127 -22.80 9.91 -34.76
C ALA A 127 -23.18 10.40 -33.36
N TRP A 128 -22.68 9.72 -32.32
CA TRP A 128 -22.97 10.07 -30.93
C TRP A 128 -22.29 11.39 -30.54
N TYR A 129 -21.07 11.63 -31.01
CA TYR A 129 -20.37 12.87 -30.75
C TYR A 129 -21.10 14.04 -31.43
N LYS A 130 -21.46 13.89 -32.71
CA LYS A 130 -22.21 14.91 -33.46
C LYS A 130 -23.55 15.25 -32.81
N GLN A 131 -24.23 14.25 -32.24
CA GLN A 131 -25.47 14.47 -31.49
C GLN A 131 -25.25 15.28 -30.21
N LEU A 132 -24.19 14.97 -29.43
CA LEU A 132 -23.84 15.75 -28.25
C LEU A 132 -23.37 17.17 -28.62
N ALA A 133 -22.54 17.30 -29.66
CA ALA A 133 -22.09 18.59 -30.17
C ALA A 133 -23.28 19.47 -30.60
N GLY A 134 -24.30 18.89 -31.24
CA GLY A 134 -25.53 19.59 -31.57
C GLY A 134 -26.37 20.01 -30.36
N GLN A 135 -26.26 19.31 -29.22
CA GLN A 135 -26.99 19.63 -27.97
C GLN A 135 -26.24 20.63 -27.09
N PHE A 136 -24.92 20.51 -26.96
CA PHE A 136 -24.08 21.31 -26.07
C PHE A 136 -23.40 22.50 -26.77
N GLY A 137 -23.46 22.57 -28.10
CA GLY A 137 -23.00 23.71 -28.90
C GLY A 137 -21.48 23.84 -29.02
N ASP A 138 -21.04 25.03 -29.43
CA ASP A 138 -19.65 25.31 -29.84
C ASP A 138 -18.61 25.05 -28.75
N SER A 139 -18.96 25.17 -27.46
CA SER A 139 -18.05 24.89 -26.34
C SER A 139 -17.59 23.42 -26.33
N PHE A 140 -18.43 22.48 -26.76
CA PHE A 140 -18.10 21.06 -26.83
C PHE A 140 -17.18 20.75 -28.02
N ASN A 141 -17.43 21.41 -29.16
CA ASN A 141 -16.56 21.32 -30.34
C ASN A 141 -15.18 21.92 -30.08
N GLN A 142 -15.12 23.10 -29.45
CA GLN A 142 -13.85 23.76 -29.10
C GLN A 142 -13.00 22.91 -28.16
N ALA A 143 -13.62 22.21 -27.20
CA ALA A 143 -12.91 21.30 -26.31
C ALA A 143 -12.29 20.11 -27.08
N ALA A 144 -13.05 19.49 -27.99
CA ALA A 144 -12.56 18.37 -28.80
C ALA A 144 -11.50 18.80 -29.82
N GLU A 145 -11.69 19.93 -30.49
CA GLU A 145 -10.69 20.53 -31.39
C GLU A 145 -9.41 20.89 -30.63
N GLY A 146 -9.53 21.37 -29.39
CA GLY A 146 -8.39 21.63 -28.51
C GLY A 146 -7.60 20.35 -28.22
N ILE A 147 -8.29 19.23 -27.96
CA ILE A 147 -7.67 17.92 -27.78
C ILE A 147 -7.02 17.44 -29.09
N LEU A 148 -7.70 17.57 -30.23
CA LEU A 148 -7.18 17.17 -31.53
C LEU A 148 -5.92 17.97 -31.90
N LYS A 149 -5.94 19.30 -31.74
CA LYS A 149 -4.76 20.16 -31.96
C LYS A 149 -3.62 19.81 -31.02
N PHE A 150 -3.92 19.51 -29.75
CA PHE A 150 -2.91 19.07 -28.79
C PHE A 150 -2.23 17.77 -29.22
N VAL A 151 -3.01 16.80 -29.71
CA VAL A 151 -2.52 15.48 -30.13
C VAL A 151 -1.85 15.51 -31.52
N GLN A 152 -2.22 16.45 -32.40
CA GLN A 152 -1.61 16.61 -33.72
C GLN A 152 -0.34 17.47 -33.73
N ASP A 153 -0.13 18.32 -32.73
CA ASP A 153 1.06 19.18 -32.62
C ASP A 153 2.32 18.32 -32.39
N PRO A 154 3.31 18.34 -33.32
CA PRO A 154 4.55 17.58 -33.19
C PRO A 154 5.34 17.91 -31.91
N GLY A 155 5.23 19.16 -31.42
CA GLY A 155 5.84 19.61 -30.17
C GLY A 155 5.18 19.03 -28.92
N ASN A 156 3.91 18.63 -29.00
CA ASN A 156 3.20 17.95 -27.92
C ASN A 156 3.28 16.43 -28.08
N LEU A 157 3.31 15.91 -29.31
CA LEU A 157 3.63 14.50 -29.59
C LEU A 157 5.02 14.13 -29.10
N THR A 158 6.00 15.02 -29.21
CA THR A 158 7.34 14.82 -28.62
C THR A 158 7.32 14.89 -27.09
N LYS A 159 6.42 15.66 -26.47
CA LYS A 159 6.18 15.62 -25.00
C LYS A 159 5.47 14.33 -24.58
N ILE A 160 4.52 13.83 -25.38
CA ILE A 160 3.82 12.55 -25.17
C ILE A 160 4.79 11.38 -25.37
N GLY A 161 5.65 11.43 -26.40
CA GLY A 161 6.73 10.48 -26.66
C GLY A 161 7.84 10.54 -25.60
N GLY A 162 8.14 11.73 -25.07
CA GLY A 162 8.92 11.90 -23.84
C GLY A 162 8.22 11.27 -22.63
N GLY A 163 6.88 11.30 -22.60
CA GLY A 163 6.04 10.54 -21.69
C GLY A 163 6.19 9.02 -21.87
N LEU A 164 6.27 8.51 -23.09
CA LEU A 164 6.55 7.09 -23.36
C LEU A 164 7.94 6.69 -22.86
N LEU A 165 8.96 7.53 -23.07
CA LEU A 165 10.29 7.35 -22.48
C LEU A 165 10.25 7.40 -20.94
N ALA A 166 9.45 8.28 -20.36
CA ALA A 166 9.24 8.37 -18.92
C ALA A 166 8.49 7.14 -18.37
N VAL A 167 7.53 6.58 -19.12
CA VAL A 167 6.87 5.30 -18.80
C VAL A 167 7.89 4.16 -18.89
N GLY A 168 8.72 4.12 -19.93
CA GLY A 168 9.81 3.14 -20.05
C GLY A 168 10.83 3.22 -18.91
N ALA A 169 11.25 4.44 -18.56
CA ALA A 169 12.12 4.71 -17.41
C ALA A 169 11.43 4.37 -16.08
N GLY A 170 10.13 4.63 -15.97
CA GLY A 170 9.30 4.26 -14.83
C GLY A 170 9.15 2.75 -14.67
N ILE A 171 9.01 2.01 -15.78
CA ILE A 171 9.05 0.54 -15.79
C ILE A 171 10.43 0.06 -15.34
N ALA A 172 11.52 0.61 -15.86
CA ALA A 172 12.89 0.22 -15.47
C ALA A 172 13.17 0.52 -13.98
N GLY A 173 12.77 1.69 -13.49
CA GLY A 173 12.86 2.07 -12.07
C GLY A 173 11.96 1.19 -11.20
N GLY A 174 10.75 0.91 -11.65
CA GLY A 174 9.79 0.01 -11.01
C GLY A 174 10.31 -1.42 -10.93
N VAL A 175 10.90 -1.96 -12.00
CA VAL A 175 11.58 -3.26 -12.02
C VAL A 175 12.70 -3.29 -10.98
N THR A 176 13.49 -2.23 -10.86
CA THR A 176 14.53 -2.12 -9.83
C THR A 176 13.93 -2.20 -8.42
N GLY A 177 12.91 -1.39 -8.14
CA GLY A 177 12.23 -1.39 -6.83
C GLY A 177 11.59 -2.73 -6.50
N VAL A 178 10.86 -3.33 -7.45
CA VAL A 178 10.25 -4.66 -7.28
C VAL A 178 11.32 -5.73 -7.12
N THR A 179 12.45 -5.63 -7.82
CA THR A 179 13.59 -6.56 -7.64
C THR A 179 14.18 -6.45 -6.23
N ILE A 180 14.35 -5.23 -5.69
CA ILE A 180 14.80 -5.04 -4.31
C ILE A 180 13.81 -5.65 -3.33
N VAL A 181 12.51 -5.34 -3.47
CA VAL A 181 11.45 -5.91 -2.64
C VAL A 181 11.43 -7.43 -2.74
N LEU A 182 11.58 -8.00 -3.93
CA LEU A 182 11.64 -9.43 -4.17
C LEU A 182 12.84 -10.04 -3.43
N ILE A 183 14.05 -9.50 -3.61
CA ILE A 183 15.26 -9.97 -2.92
C ILE A 183 15.05 -9.95 -1.40
N LEU A 184 14.57 -8.83 -0.84
CA LEU A 184 14.27 -8.71 0.58
C LEU A 184 13.21 -9.71 1.04
N THR A 185 12.16 -9.93 0.24
CA THR A 185 11.10 -10.91 0.51
C THR A 185 11.69 -12.31 0.64
N LEU A 186 12.56 -12.70 -0.29
CA LEU A 186 13.22 -14.00 -0.28
C LEU A 186 14.13 -14.17 0.95
N TYR A 187 14.91 -13.13 1.30
CA TYR A 187 15.73 -13.13 2.51
C TYR A 187 14.87 -13.25 3.78
N PHE A 188 13.83 -12.43 3.93
CA PHE A 188 12.95 -12.47 5.10
C PHE A 188 12.18 -13.79 5.21
N MET A 189 11.73 -14.36 4.09
CA MET A 189 11.08 -15.66 4.07
C MET A 189 12.03 -16.77 4.55
N ALA A 190 13.28 -16.75 4.11
CA ALA A 190 14.31 -17.70 4.57
C ALA A 190 14.64 -17.51 6.06
N SER A 191 14.72 -16.26 6.55
CA SER A 191 15.07 -15.95 7.93
C SER A 191 13.89 -15.90 8.90
N LEU A 192 12.65 -16.07 8.44
CA LEU A 192 11.42 -15.78 9.20
C LEU A 192 11.38 -16.47 10.57
N ARG A 193 11.73 -17.76 10.64
CA ARG A 193 11.78 -18.52 11.91
C ARG A 193 12.83 -17.98 12.88
N SER A 194 14.00 -17.60 12.37
CA SER A 194 15.06 -17.01 13.18
C SER A 194 14.61 -15.66 13.72
N MET A 195 14.00 -14.83 12.87
CA MET A 195 13.45 -13.53 13.26
C MET A 195 12.41 -13.67 14.38
N LYS A 196 11.44 -14.58 14.25
CA LYS A 196 10.43 -14.86 15.29
C LYS A 196 11.07 -15.34 16.60
N ARG A 197 12.07 -16.23 16.51
CA ARG A 197 12.80 -16.75 17.68
C ARG A 197 13.58 -15.65 18.41
N VAL A 198 14.23 -14.75 17.67
CA VAL A 198 14.93 -13.58 18.23
C VAL A 198 13.93 -12.60 18.82
N ALA A 199 12.80 -12.35 18.16
CA ALA A 199 11.72 -11.51 18.67
C ALA A 199 11.22 -12.01 20.05
N ALA A 200 11.07 -13.32 20.22
CA ALA A 200 10.66 -13.92 21.49
C ALA A 200 11.69 -13.69 22.63
N ARG A 201 12.94 -13.35 22.33
CA ARG A 201 13.96 -13.07 23.35
C ARG A 201 13.78 -11.71 24.03
N PHE A 202 13.02 -10.78 23.43
CA PHE A 202 12.68 -9.49 24.04
C PHE A 202 11.66 -9.61 25.18
N VAL A 203 11.05 -10.78 25.36
CA VAL A 203 10.06 -11.05 26.39
C VAL A 203 10.64 -12.02 27.43
N PRO A 204 10.29 -11.88 28.73
CA PRO A 204 10.72 -12.80 29.78
C PRO A 204 10.43 -14.27 29.45
N ALA A 205 11.34 -15.17 29.85
CA ALA A 205 11.33 -16.58 29.47
C ALA A 205 9.98 -17.29 29.73
N TYR A 206 9.34 -16.99 30.86
CA TYR A 206 8.06 -17.57 31.26
C TYR A 206 6.86 -17.11 30.41
N ARG A 207 6.98 -16.00 29.67
CA ARG A 207 5.94 -15.51 28.73
C ARG A 207 6.22 -15.85 27.27
N ARG A 208 7.39 -16.43 26.95
CA ARG A 208 7.79 -16.75 25.57
C ARG A 208 6.82 -17.67 24.83
N PRO A 209 6.25 -18.73 25.44
CA PRO A 209 5.27 -19.58 24.75
C PRO A 209 4.06 -18.77 24.26
N ARG A 210 3.46 -17.98 25.14
CA ARG A 210 2.32 -17.11 24.81
C ARG A 210 2.67 -16.05 23.77
N PHE A 211 3.84 -15.42 23.88
CA PHE A 211 4.30 -14.46 22.87
C PHE A 211 4.48 -15.11 21.49
N THR A 212 5.09 -16.29 21.45
CA THR A 212 5.30 -17.04 20.20
C THR A 212 3.97 -17.39 19.54
N GLU A 213 2.98 -17.82 20.33
CA GLU A 213 1.64 -18.10 19.83
C GLU A 213 0.96 -16.86 19.22
N ILE A 214 1.07 -15.70 19.87
CA ILE A 214 0.53 -14.43 19.33
C ILE A 214 1.23 -14.06 18.02
N VAL A 215 2.56 -14.18 17.97
CA VAL A 215 3.35 -13.88 16.77
C VAL A 215 2.97 -14.81 15.62
N GLU A 216 2.73 -16.09 15.87
CA GLU A 216 2.29 -17.02 14.83
C GLU A 216 0.87 -16.73 14.34
N ASP A 217 -0.05 -16.38 15.22
CA ASP A 217 -1.40 -15.99 14.82
C ASP A 217 -1.43 -14.72 13.98
N VAL A 218 -0.67 -13.70 14.39
CA VAL A 218 -0.49 -12.45 13.64
C VAL A 218 0.14 -12.72 12.28
N SER A 219 1.24 -13.47 12.25
CA SER A 219 1.94 -13.83 11.01
C SER A 219 1.03 -14.61 10.06
N GLY A 220 0.27 -15.57 10.60
CA GLY A 220 -0.68 -16.37 9.83
C GLY A 220 -1.86 -15.54 9.30
N ALA A 221 -2.35 -14.57 10.06
CA ALA A 221 -3.41 -13.67 9.62
C ALA A 221 -2.95 -12.79 8.45
N VAL A 222 -1.76 -12.19 8.55
CA VAL A 222 -1.13 -11.45 7.45
C VAL A 222 -0.96 -12.36 6.24
N GLY A 223 -0.42 -13.56 6.44
CA GLY A 223 -0.16 -14.51 5.37
C GLY A 223 -1.41 -14.90 4.58
N ARG A 224 -2.48 -15.28 5.29
CA ARG A 224 -3.76 -15.62 4.66
C ARG A 224 -4.39 -14.44 3.94
N TYR A 225 -4.26 -13.22 4.48
CA TYR A 225 -4.75 -12.02 3.80
C TYR A 225 -4.03 -11.78 2.48
N VAL A 226 -2.69 -11.86 2.44
CA VAL A 226 -1.92 -11.62 1.20
C VAL A 226 -2.37 -12.59 0.11
N ILE A 227 -2.51 -13.88 0.44
CA ILE A 227 -3.00 -14.91 -0.49
C ILE A 227 -4.42 -14.59 -0.96
N GLY A 228 -5.29 -14.19 -0.03
CA GLY A 228 -6.66 -13.80 -0.33
C GLY A 228 -6.73 -12.61 -1.28
N GLN A 229 -5.93 -11.57 -1.03
CA GLN A 229 -5.90 -10.36 -1.84
C GLN A 229 -5.31 -10.61 -3.23
N ALA A 230 -4.24 -11.40 -3.32
CA ALA A 230 -3.68 -11.83 -4.58
C ALA A 230 -4.69 -12.67 -5.40
N SER A 231 -5.49 -13.50 -4.73
CA SER A 231 -6.55 -14.30 -5.36
C SER A 231 -7.68 -13.40 -5.90
N LEU A 232 -8.12 -12.41 -5.12
CA LEU A 232 -9.11 -11.41 -5.55
C LEU A 232 -8.62 -10.64 -6.78
N ALA A 233 -7.39 -10.13 -6.73
CA ALA A 233 -6.79 -9.41 -7.83
C ALA A 233 -6.69 -10.26 -9.11
N LEU A 234 -6.26 -11.51 -8.97
CA LEU A 234 -6.16 -12.44 -10.09
C LEU A 234 -7.53 -12.74 -10.72
N ILE A 235 -8.55 -12.98 -9.89
CA ILE A 235 -9.93 -13.17 -10.37
C ILE A 235 -10.41 -11.93 -11.11
N ASN A 236 -10.21 -10.74 -10.54
CA ASN A 236 -10.62 -9.49 -11.19
C ASN A 236 -9.92 -9.30 -12.54
N GLY A 237 -8.59 -9.43 -12.55
CA GLY A 237 -7.78 -9.26 -13.75
C GLY A 237 -8.18 -10.22 -14.87
N LEU A 238 -8.38 -11.51 -14.54
CA LEU A 238 -8.75 -12.52 -15.52
C LEU A 238 -10.19 -12.31 -16.05
N LEU A 239 -11.15 -12.04 -15.17
CA LEU A 239 -12.52 -11.77 -15.58
C LEU A 239 -12.60 -10.49 -16.42
N SER A 240 -11.85 -9.45 -16.03
CA SER A 240 -11.74 -8.20 -16.79
C SER A 240 -11.11 -8.45 -18.15
N LEU A 241 -10.05 -9.25 -18.25
CA LEU A 241 -9.42 -9.59 -19.53
C LEU A 241 -10.41 -10.27 -20.48
N VAL A 242 -11.11 -11.29 -20.00
CA VAL A 242 -12.11 -12.01 -20.79
C VAL A 242 -13.23 -11.07 -21.23
N PHE A 243 -13.79 -10.32 -20.28
CA PHE A 243 -14.90 -9.41 -20.55
C PHE A 243 -14.52 -8.30 -21.54
N LEU A 244 -13.40 -7.61 -21.31
CA LEU A 244 -12.93 -6.51 -22.15
C LEU A 244 -12.59 -6.99 -23.57
N THR A 245 -12.08 -8.21 -23.71
CA THR A 245 -11.85 -8.82 -25.02
C THR A 245 -13.17 -9.10 -25.75
N ILE A 246 -14.19 -9.61 -25.03
CA ILE A 246 -15.50 -9.93 -25.61
C ILE A 246 -16.21 -8.68 -26.13
N ILE A 247 -16.18 -7.58 -25.36
CA ILE A 247 -16.87 -6.34 -25.75
C ILE A 247 -16.08 -5.50 -26.77
N GLY A 248 -14.92 -5.98 -27.22
CA GLY A 248 -14.04 -5.24 -28.12
C GLY A 248 -13.52 -3.93 -27.52
N ALA A 249 -13.23 -3.92 -26.21
CA ALA A 249 -12.69 -2.74 -25.53
C ALA A 249 -11.31 -2.35 -26.10
N PRO A 250 -10.94 -1.07 -26.04
CA PRO A 250 -9.60 -0.65 -26.46
C PRO A 250 -8.56 -1.20 -25.49
N LEU A 251 -7.44 -1.71 -26.01
CA LEU A 251 -6.29 -2.15 -25.20
C LEU A 251 -6.68 -3.14 -24.06
N PRO A 252 -7.41 -4.23 -24.35
CA PRO A 252 -8.08 -5.03 -23.33
C PRO A 252 -7.10 -5.64 -22.32
N ALA A 253 -5.89 -6.01 -22.75
CA ALA A 253 -4.87 -6.55 -21.86
C ALA A 253 -4.29 -5.51 -20.89
N LEU A 254 -4.02 -4.28 -21.35
CA LEU A 254 -3.59 -3.17 -20.48
C LEU A 254 -4.69 -2.79 -19.49
N LEU A 255 -5.94 -2.69 -19.95
CA LEU A 255 -7.06 -2.37 -19.08
C LEU A 255 -7.33 -3.48 -18.04
N ALA A 256 -7.19 -4.74 -18.42
CA ALA A 256 -7.25 -5.86 -17.48
C ALA A 256 -6.10 -5.88 -16.47
N LEU A 257 -4.91 -5.44 -16.89
CA LEU A 257 -3.78 -5.24 -15.96
C LEU A 257 -4.07 -4.13 -14.96
N ILE A 258 -4.67 -3.02 -15.40
CA ILE A 258 -5.12 -1.95 -14.50
C ILE A 258 -6.14 -2.50 -13.50
N ALA A 259 -7.09 -3.34 -13.95
CA ALA A 259 -8.04 -4.01 -13.07
C ALA A 259 -7.36 -4.94 -12.05
N PHE A 260 -6.37 -5.72 -12.49
CA PHE A 260 -5.56 -6.60 -11.64
C PHE A 260 -4.80 -5.80 -10.56
N ILE A 261 -4.03 -4.79 -10.96
CA ILE A 261 -3.23 -3.97 -10.04
C ILE A 261 -4.14 -3.17 -9.11
N GLY A 262 -5.23 -2.59 -9.65
CA GLY A 262 -6.22 -1.85 -8.88
C GLY A 262 -6.84 -2.72 -7.79
N SER A 263 -7.22 -3.96 -8.12
CA SER A 263 -7.84 -4.86 -7.14
C SER A 263 -6.89 -5.29 -6.01
N LEU A 264 -5.56 -5.09 -6.12
CA LEU A 264 -4.65 -5.27 -4.97
C LEU A 264 -4.86 -4.21 -3.87
N ILE A 265 -5.50 -3.08 -4.19
CA ILE A 265 -5.82 -2.00 -3.25
C ILE A 265 -7.31 -2.10 -2.91
N PRO A 266 -7.67 -2.62 -1.73
CA PRO A 266 -9.06 -2.86 -1.36
C PRO A 266 -9.93 -1.60 -1.46
N LEU A 267 -11.15 -1.77 -1.97
CA LEU A 267 -12.19 -0.73 -2.16
C LEU A 267 -11.82 0.36 -3.18
N VAL A 268 -10.69 1.02 -2.99
CA VAL A 268 -10.26 2.19 -3.77
C VAL A 268 -9.83 1.77 -5.17
N GLY A 269 -9.09 0.68 -5.31
CA GLY A 269 -8.45 0.36 -6.58
C GLY A 269 -9.38 -0.28 -7.60
N THR A 270 -10.37 -1.09 -7.19
CA THR A 270 -11.42 -1.56 -8.12
C THR A 270 -12.29 -0.39 -8.59
N LEU A 271 -12.61 0.55 -7.69
CA LEU A 271 -13.39 1.75 -8.04
C LEU A 271 -12.62 2.65 -9.01
N SER A 272 -11.38 3.02 -8.70
CA SER A 272 -10.57 3.87 -9.59
C SER A 272 -10.26 3.18 -10.92
N GLY A 273 -9.94 1.88 -10.88
CA GLY A 273 -9.73 1.06 -12.08
C GLY A 273 -10.96 1.02 -12.97
N SER A 274 -12.15 0.75 -12.40
CA SER A 274 -13.39 0.71 -13.18
C SER A 274 -13.72 2.04 -13.85
N ILE A 275 -13.45 3.18 -13.19
CA ILE A 275 -13.63 4.51 -13.77
C ILE A 275 -12.69 4.68 -14.97
N ILE A 276 -11.40 4.41 -14.79
CA ILE A 276 -10.39 4.54 -15.86
C ILE A 276 -10.77 3.65 -17.05
N ILE A 277 -11.13 2.39 -16.79
CA ILE A 277 -11.46 1.41 -17.83
C ILE A 277 -12.73 1.82 -18.57
N SER A 278 -13.79 2.19 -17.85
CA SER A 278 -15.07 2.58 -18.45
C SER A 278 -14.94 3.85 -19.28
N LEU A 279 -14.17 4.85 -18.81
CA LEU A 279 -13.89 6.06 -19.58
C LEU A 279 -13.04 5.76 -20.82
N THR A 280 -12.06 4.86 -20.72
CA THR A 280 -11.24 4.48 -21.89
C THR A 280 -12.10 3.82 -22.97
N CYS A 281 -13.13 3.06 -22.61
CA CYS A 281 -14.05 2.48 -23.58
C CYS A 281 -14.85 3.51 -24.41
N LEU A 282 -14.89 4.80 -24.02
CA LEU A 282 -15.53 5.86 -24.81
C LEU A 282 -14.82 6.09 -26.16
N PHE A 283 -13.53 5.77 -26.26
CA PHE A 283 -12.80 5.83 -27.53
C PHE A 283 -13.34 4.85 -28.58
N VAL A 284 -14.09 3.81 -28.16
CA VAL A 284 -14.77 2.89 -29.07
C VAL A 284 -16.21 3.35 -29.28
N SER A 285 -17.00 3.43 -28.21
CA SER A 285 -18.37 3.98 -28.26
C SER A 285 -18.94 4.22 -26.85
N PRO A 286 -19.94 5.10 -26.70
CA PRO A 286 -20.68 5.28 -25.44
C PRO A 286 -21.38 4.00 -24.97
N VAL A 287 -21.80 3.15 -25.90
CA VAL A 287 -22.44 1.87 -25.57
C VAL A 287 -21.42 0.92 -24.96
N THR A 288 -20.22 0.80 -25.54
CA THR A 288 -19.12 -0.01 -24.98
C THR A 288 -18.72 0.50 -23.59
N ALA A 289 -18.63 1.83 -23.41
CA ALA A 289 -18.34 2.44 -22.11
C ALA A 289 -19.44 2.15 -21.08
N LEU A 290 -20.72 2.25 -21.47
CA LEU A 290 -21.84 1.97 -20.58
C LEU A 290 -21.92 0.48 -20.20
N ILE A 291 -21.64 -0.41 -21.15
CA ILE A 291 -21.55 -1.86 -20.90
C ILE A 291 -20.41 -2.16 -19.93
N ALA A 292 -19.24 -1.54 -20.12
CA ALA A 292 -18.10 -1.70 -19.21
C ALA A 292 -18.42 -1.16 -17.81
N PHE A 293 -19.04 0.01 -17.72
CA PHE A 293 -19.47 0.59 -16.45
C PHE A 293 -20.49 -0.31 -15.73
N GLY A 294 -21.51 -0.79 -16.45
CA GLY A 294 -22.50 -1.72 -15.91
C GLY A 294 -21.87 -3.02 -15.42
N TYR A 295 -20.91 -3.58 -16.16
CA TYR A 295 -20.14 -4.74 -15.73
C TYR A 295 -19.40 -4.48 -14.42
N TYR A 296 -18.66 -3.37 -14.29
CA TYR A 296 -17.91 -3.10 -13.07
C TYR A 296 -18.81 -2.78 -11.87
N LEU A 297 -19.97 -2.16 -12.08
CA LEU A 297 -20.97 -1.99 -11.02
C LEU A 297 -21.45 -3.35 -10.50
N VAL A 298 -21.79 -4.29 -11.40
CA VAL A 298 -22.21 -5.64 -11.03
C VAL A 298 -21.05 -6.41 -10.40
N TYR A 299 -19.86 -6.32 -10.98
CA TYR A 299 -18.65 -6.99 -10.49
C TYR A 299 -18.30 -6.53 -9.08
N MET A 300 -18.31 -5.23 -8.79
CA MET A 300 -18.03 -4.70 -7.45
C MET A 300 -19.02 -5.26 -6.41
N GLN A 301 -20.29 -5.44 -6.79
CA GLN A 301 -21.29 -6.05 -5.91
C GLN A 301 -21.01 -7.55 -5.71
N ILE A 302 -20.68 -8.29 -6.77
CA ILE A 302 -20.31 -9.70 -6.67
C ILE A 302 -19.02 -9.86 -5.83
N GLU A 303 -18.04 -8.98 -6.02
CA GLU A 303 -16.81 -8.95 -5.25
C GLU A 303 -17.12 -8.73 -3.77
N ALA A 304 -17.87 -7.68 -3.43
CA ALA A 304 -18.14 -7.30 -2.05
C ALA A 304 -18.99 -8.32 -1.28
N TYR A 305 -19.99 -8.95 -1.93
CA TYR A 305 -20.98 -9.79 -1.24
C TYR A 305 -20.78 -11.29 -1.45
N VAL A 306 -20.04 -11.72 -2.48
CA VAL A 306 -19.88 -13.15 -2.80
C VAL A 306 -18.42 -13.57 -2.77
N ILE A 307 -17.56 -12.92 -3.55
CA ILE A 307 -16.17 -13.37 -3.74
C ILE A 307 -15.34 -13.05 -2.49
N SER A 308 -15.34 -11.79 -2.06
CA SER A 308 -14.55 -11.32 -0.92
C SER A 308 -14.92 -12.07 0.36
N PRO A 309 -16.20 -12.22 0.76
CA PRO A 309 -16.53 -13.01 1.95
C PRO A 309 -16.07 -14.47 1.84
N ARG A 310 -16.16 -15.12 0.68
CA ARG A 310 -15.72 -16.53 0.52
C ARG A 310 -14.21 -16.70 0.61
N ILE A 311 -13.43 -15.72 0.14
CA ILE A 311 -11.97 -15.73 0.18
C ILE A 311 -11.47 -15.24 1.55
N MET A 312 -12.00 -14.12 2.03
CA MET A 312 -11.53 -13.40 3.21
C MET A 312 -12.08 -13.93 4.53
N SER A 313 -13.28 -14.50 4.61
CA SER A 313 -13.79 -15.09 5.87
C SER A 313 -12.93 -16.24 6.37
N LYS A 314 -12.27 -16.96 5.44
CA LYS A 314 -11.28 -18.00 5.75
C LYS A 314 -9.91 -17.43 6.08
N ALA A 315 -9.63 -16.18 5.69
CA ALA A 315 -8.33 -15.55 5.85
C ALA A 315 -8.22 -14.74 7.15
N VAL A 316 -9.22 -13.88 7.44
CA VAL A 316 -9.18 -12.95 8.58
C VAL A 316 -10.59 -12.62 9.09
N ALA A 317 -10.87 -12.89 10.36
CA ALA A 317 -12.15 -12.57 11.01
C ALA A 317 -12.19 -11.10 11.50
N VAL A 318 -12.20 -10.14 10.56
CA VAL A 318 -12.33 -8.71 10.88
C VAL A 318 -13.74 -8.23 10.54
N PRO A 319 -14.44 -7.54 11.45
CA PRO A 319 -15.70 -6.87 11.14
C PRO A 319 -15.57 -5.94 9.93
N GLY A 320 -16.53 -5.98 8.99
CA GLY A 320 -16.46 -5.20 7.74
C GLY A 320 -16.28 -3.69 7.95
N ALA A 321 -16.87 -3.12 9.00
CA ALA A 321 -16.67 -1.71 9.35
C ALA A 321 -15.20 -1.38 9.64
N LEU A 322 -14.48 -2.25 10.35
CA LEU A 322 -13.06 -2.05 10.64
C LEU A 322 -12.19 -2.20 9.39
N VAL A 323 -12.59 -3.05 8.43
CA VAL A 323 -11.91 -3.17 7.14
C VAL A 323 -11.94 -1.84 6.38
N VAL A 324 -13.12 -1.20 6.31
CA VAL A 324 -13.27 0.10 5.63
C VAL A 324 -12.48 1.19 6.35
N ILE A 325 -12.62 1.29 7.68
CA ILE A 325 -11.90 2.30 8.48
C ILE A 325 -10.38 2.12 8.35
N ALA A 326 -9.90 0.88 8.44
CA ALA A 326 -8.48 0.58 8.27
C ALA A 326 -8.00 0.96 6.87
N ALA A 327 -8.70 0.56 5.81
CA ALA A 327 -8.31 0.88 4.44
C ALA A 327 -8.23 2.40 4.20
N VAL A 328 -9.23 3.16 4.65
CA VAL A 328 -9.25 4.63 4.52
C VAL A 328 -8.16 5.28 5.37
N GLY A 329 -8.02 4.88 6.64
CA GLY A 329 -7.01 5.42 7.55
C GLY A 329 -5.58 5.10 7.12
N GLY A 330 -5.32 3.86 6.69
CA GLY A 330 -4.04 3.45 6.12
C GLY A 330 -3.73 4.19 4.82
N GLY A 331 -4.75 4.39 3.97
CA GLY A 331 -4.66 5.22 2.78
C GLY A 331 -4.22 6.66 3.09
N ALA A 332 -4.80 7.27 4.12
CA ALA A 332 -4.44 8.61 4.55
C ALA A 332 -3.00 8.70 5.13
N LEU A 333 -2.53 7.67 5.84
CA LEU A 333 -1.22 7.67 6.50
C LEU A 333 -0.06 7.30 5.57
N GLY A 334 -0.26 6.33 4.68
CA GLY A 334 0.81 5.75 3.87
C GLY A 334 0.48 5.65 2.39
N GLY A 335 -0.54 6.37 1.93
CA GLY A 335 -1.03 6.30 0.55
C GLY A 335 -1.48 4.90 0.18
N ILE A 336 -1.23 4.52 -1.08
CA ILE A 336 -1.59 3.21 -1.64
C ILE A 336 -1.04 2.05 -0.78
N LEU A 337 0.20 2.16 -0.32
CA LEU A 337 0.87 1.10 0.42
C LEU A 337 0.32 0.98 1.84
N GLY A 338 0.02 2.12 2.47
CA GLY A 338 -0.68 2.16 3.75
C GLY A 338 -2.05 1.48 3.68
N ALA A 339 -2.84 1.74 2.63
CA ALA A 339 -4.14 1.11 2.42
C ALA A 339 -4.05 -0.41 2.27
N LEU A 340 -3.04 -0.91 1.53
CA LEU A 340 -2.82 -2.34 1.29
C LEU A 340 -2.48 -3.11 2.59
N VAL A 341 -1.67 -2.50 3.45
CA VAL A 341 -1.21 -3.14 4.70
C VAL A 341 -2.17 -2.91 5.87
N ALA A 342 -3.11 -1.97 5.74
CA ALA A 342 -3.97 -1.56 6.85
C ALA A 342 -4.87 -2.67 7.40
N ILE A 343 -5.46 -3.49 6.51
CA ILE A 343 -6.41 -4.52 6.93
C ILE A 343 -5.71 -5.61 7.77
N PRO A 344 -4.53 -6.14 7.35
CA PRO A 344 -3.76 -7.05 8.19
C PRO A 344 -3.25 -6.43 9.48
N VAL A 345 -2.91 -5.14 9.47
CA VAL A 345 -2.54 -4.43 10.71
C VAL A 345 -3.72 -4.37 11.67
N ALA A 346 -4.92 -4.03 11.18
CA ALA A 346 -6.15 -4.04 11.98
C ALA A 346 -6.46 -5.44 12.54
N ALA A 347 -6.30 -6.47 11.72
CA ALA A 347 -6.43 -7.86 12.14
C ALA A 347 -5.43 -8.24 13.25
N SER A 348 -4.18 -7.84 13.07
CA SER A 348 -3.10 -8.07 14.02
C SER A 348 -3.40 -7.37 15.35
N ALA A 349 -3.90 -6.14 15.29
CA ALA A 349 -4.32 -5.39 16.47
C ALA A 349 -5.46 -6.10 17.22
N ILE A 350 -6.47 -6.61 16.51
CA ILE A 350 -7.57 -7.38 17.12
C ILE A 350 -7.02 -8.62 17.84
N ILE A 351 -6.12 -9.39 17.20
CA ILE A 351 -5.50 -10.57 17.80
C ILE A 351 -4.76 -10.17 19.09
N VAL A 352 -3.99 -9.08 19.07
CA VAL A 352 -3.26 -8.60 20.25
C VAL A 352 -4.23 -8.16 21.35
N ILE A 353 -5.30 -7.44 21.02
CA ILE A 353 -6.32 -7.02 21.99
C ILE A 353 -6.96 -8.25 22.65
N GLN A 354 -7.38 -9.24 21.85
CA GLN A 354 -8.02 -10.46 22.35
C GLN A 354 -7.08 -11.33 23.18
N LYS A 355 -5.80 -11.44 22.80
CA LYS A 355 -4.85 -12.32 23.49
C LYS A 355 -4.05 -11.63 24.60
N VAL A 356 -4.05 -10.31 24.69
CA VAL A 356 -3.28 -9.56 25.70
C VAL A 356 -4.17 -8.67 26.54
N VAL A 357 -4.97 -7.81 25.91
CA VAL A 357 -5.73 -6.77 26.63
C VAL A 357 -6.91 -7.38 27.39
N PHE A 358 -7.79 -8.15 26.74
CA PHE A 358 -8.95 -8.73 27.42
C PHE A 358 -8.55 -9.66 28.58
N PRO A 359 -7.63 -10.62 28.42
CA PRO A 359 -7.23 -11.47 29.54
C PRO A 359 -6.58 -10.69 30.70
N ALA A 360 -5.94 -9.55 30.41
CA ALA A 360 -5.35 -8.70 31.45
C ALA A 360 -6.41 -7.87 32.19
N GLN A 361 -7.51 -7.50 31.54
CA GLN A 361 -8.65 -6.84 32.20
C GLN A 361 -9.50 -7.86 32.97
N ASP A 362 -9.77 -9.02 32.38
CA ASP A 362 -10.56 -10.10 33.01
C ASP A 362 -9.86 -10.66 34.27
N ALA A 363 -8.53 -10.54 34.35
CA ALA A 363 -7.77 -10.89 35.56
C ALA A 363 -7.96 -9.89 36.72
N LYS A 364 -8.50 -8.68 36.48
CA LYS A 364 -8.75 -7.67 37.53
C LYS A 364 -10.12 -7.91 38.18
N LEU A 365 -10.15 -8.85 39.11
CA LEU A 365 -11.38 -9.24 39.81
C LEU A 365 -11.81 -8.25 40.90
N THR A 366 -10.90 -7.40 41.39
CA THR A 366 -11.17 -6.44 42.46
C THR A 366 -10.91 -5.00 41.98
N PRO A 367 -11.72 -4.01 42.39
CA PRO A 367 -11.43 -2.60 42.13
C PRO A 367 -10.08 -2.21 42.75
N PRO A 368 -9.33 -1.27 42.15
CA PRO A 368 -8.19 -0.66 42.84
C PRO A 368 -8.70 -0.02 44.14
N GLU A 369 -8.01 -0.27 45.26
CA GLU A 369 -8.30 0.40 46.52
C GLU A 369 -8.28 1.91 46.29
N ALA A 370 -9.37 2.61 46.64
CA ALA A 370 -9.41 4.06 46.55
C ALA A 370 -8.27 4.63 47.39
N GLU A 371 -7.40 5.45 46.77
CA GLU A 371 -6.41 6.23 47.52
C GLU A 371 -7.13 6.95 48.67
N PRO A 372 -6.62 6.86 49.92
CA PRO A 372 -7.24 7.56 51.02
C PRO A 372 -7.31 9.04 50.66
N ALA A 373 -8.54 9.59 50.65
CA ALA A 373 -8.77 11.01 50.44
C ALA A 373 -7.93 11.77 51.46
N VAL A 374 -6.93 12.51 50.96
CA VAL A 374 -6.03 13.34 51.76
C VAL A 374 -6.77 14.58 52.26
#